data_AF-A0A6M1YUE0-F1
#
_entry.id   AF-A0A6M1YUE0-F1
#
_cell.length_a   1.000
_cell.length_b   1.000
_cell.length_c   1.000
_cell.angle_alpha   90.00
_cell.angle_beta   90.00
_cell.angle_gamma   90.00
#
_symmetry.space_group_name_H-M   'P 1'
#
loop_
_entity.id
_entity.type
_entity.pdbx_description
1 polymer ?
#
loop_
_entity_poly.entity_id
_entity_poly.type
_entity_poly.pdbx_seq_one_letter_code
_entity_poly.pdbx_strand_id
1 'polypeptide(L)'
;MSKKSKIIGIDLGTTNSCVSIMEGGSHKVIANIEGTRTTPSIISYKDKERLVGVPAKRQAVTNPEKTLYSTKRFIGRKFDEVKDEIQTVPYKVVKDSNGNAGFEIDGKT
;
A
#
# COMPACT_ATOMS: atom_id res chain seq x y z
N MET A 1 -9.71 8.63 -32.76
CA MET A 1 -8.49 9.26 -32.19
C MET A 1 -7.86 8.29 -31.20
N SER A 2 -6.62 7.86 -31.43
CA SER A 2 -5.89 7.05 -30.45
C SER A 2 -5.63 7.91 -29.21
N LYS A 3 -6.18 7.52 -28.06
CA LYS A 3 -5.93 8.18 -26.78
C LYS A 3 -4.46 7.95 -26.45
N LYS A 4 -3.59 8.96 -26.62
CA LYS A 4 -2.17 8.89 -26.26
C LYS A 4 -2.07 8.45 -24.79
N SER A 5 -1.68 7.21 -24.55
CA SER A 5 -1.37 6.72 -23.22
C SER A 5 -0.11 7.44 -22.74
N LYS A 6 -0.21 8.11 -21.58
CA LYS A 6 0.99 8.63 -20.91
C LYS A 6 1.60 7.48 -20.10
N ILE A 7 2.88 7.22 -20.31
CA ILE A 7 3.65 6.38 -19.39
C ILE A 7 3.83 7.19 -18.11
N ILE A 8 3.54 6.57 -16.96
CA ILE A 8 3.69 7.17 -15.64
C ILE A 8 4.83 6.48 -14.90
N GLY A 9 5.58 7.24 -14.11
CA GLY A 9 6.55 6.71 -13.16
C GLY A 9 5.92 6.64 -11.77
N ILE A 10 5.85 5.44 -11.19
CA ILE A 10 5.36 5.23 -9.82
C ILE A 10 6.54 4.77 -8.96
N ASP A 11 6.85 5.55 -7.94
CA ASP A 11 7.63 5.06 -6.80
C ASP A 11 6.65 4.44 -5.80
N LEU A 12 6.68 3.12 -5.68
CA LEU A 12 5.88 2.35 -4.74
C LEU A 12 6.70 2.08 -3.48
N GLY A 13 6.89 3.08 -2.63
CA GLY A 13 7.71 2.97 -1.42
C GLY A 13 7.00 2.26 -0.24
N THR A 14 7.77 1.87 0.77
CA THR A 14 7.27 1.17 1.98
C THR A 14 6.35 2.06 2.81
N THR A 15 6.68 3.35 2.94
CA THR A 15 5.96 4.30 3.80
C THR A 15 5.12 5.28 2.99
N ASN A 16 5.67 5.77 1.87
CA ASN A 16 4.99 6.68 0.97
C ASN A 16 5.22 6.23 -0.46
N SER A 17 4.28 6.58 -1.33
CA SER A 17 4.34 6.39 -2.76
C SER A 17 4.21 7.73 -3.49
N CYS A 18 4.76 7.81 -4.68
CA CYS A 18 4.78 9.03 -5.50
C CYS A 18 4.49 8.66 -6.97
N VAL A 19 3.86 9.56 -7.71
CA VAL A 19 3.60 9.36 -9.13
C VAL A 19 4.00 10.60 -9.94
N SER A 20 4.63 10.37 -11.08
CA SER A 20 5.11 11.40 -12.00
C SER A 20 4.80 11.07 -13.45
N ILE A 21 4.82 12.11 -14.29
CA ILE A 21 4.72 12.00 -15.75
C ILE A 21 5.83 12.80 -16.42
N MET A 22 6.12 12.45 -17.67
CA MET A 22 6.92 13.31 -18.55
C MET A 22 6.01 14.33 -19.23
N GLU A 23 6.33 15.61 -19.09
CA GLU A 23 5.62 16.74 -19.70
C GLU A 23 6.65 17.77 -20.20
N GLY A 24 6.62 18.09 -21.49
CA GLY A 24 7.53 19.07 -22.10
C GLY A 24 9.02 18.73 -21.98
N GLY A 25 9.38 17.43 -21.99
CA GLY A 25 10.77 16.99 -21.83
C GLY A 25 11.29 16.97 -20.38
N SER A 26 10.45 17.37 -19.41
CA SER A 26 10.78 17.35 -17.98
C SER A 26 9.87 16.41 -17.21
N HIS A 27 10.30 15.98 -16.02
CA HIS A 27 9.45 15.19 -15.12
C HIS A 27 8.57 16.13 -14.27
N LYS A 28 7.32 15.72 -14.04
CA LYS A 28 6.38 16.44 -13.18
C LYS A 28 5.72 15.48 -12.21
N VAL A 29 5.89 15.74 -10.91
CA VAL A 29 5.21 15.00 -9.83
C VAL A 29 3.76 15.47 -9.74
N ILE A 30 2.83 14.52 -9.65
CA ILE A 30 1.39 14.79 -9.58
C ILE A 30 0.96 14.81 -8.12
N ALA A 31 0.20 15.84 -7.73
CA ALA A 31 -0.43 15.89 -6.42
C ALA A 31 -1.65 14.93 -6.37
N ASN A 32 -1.84 14.25 -5.24
CA ASN A 32 -3.04 13.46 -4.99
C ASN A 32 -4.25 14.36 -4.66
N ILE A 33 -5.41 13.75 -4.44
CA ILE A 33 -6.66 14.47 -4.13
C ILE A 33 -6.59 15.31 -2.84
N GLU A 34 -5.65 14.99 -1.95
CA GLU A 34 -5.38 15.73 -0.70
C GLU A 34 -4.40 16.90 -0.92
N GLY A 35 -3.99 17.17 -2.17
CA GLY A 35 -3.06 18.24 -2.53
C GLY A 35 -1.58 17.94 -2.24
N THR A 36 -1.26 16.74 -1.78
CA THR A 36 0.12 16.33 -1.43
C THR A 36 0.79 15.58 -2.57
N ARG A 37 2.11 15.72 -2.72
CA ARG A 37 2.90 15.07 -3.79
C ARG A 37 3.31 13.62 -3.49
N THR A 38 3.03 13.15 -2.28
CA THR A 38 3.26 11.77 -1.86
C THR A 38 2.03 11.25 -1.15
N THR A 39 1.70 9.98 -1.34
CA THR A 39 0.57 9.32 -0.70
C THR A 39 1.10 8.28 0.29
N PRO A 40 0.63 8.24 1.55
CA PRO A 40 1.00 7.16 2.46
C PRO A 40 0.69 5.77 1.86
N SER A 41 1.65 4.86 1.94
CA SER A 41 1.51 3.46 1.46
C SER A 41 0.72 2.63 2.49
N ILE A 42 -0.53 3.04 2.72
CA ILE A 42 -1.41 2.48 3.74
C ILE A 42 -2.78 2.21 3.14
N ILE A 43 -3.34 1.06 3.48
CA ILE A 43 -4.68 0.63 3.08
C ILE A 43 -5.44 0.26 4.34
N SER A 44 -6.68 0.73 4.50
CA SER A 44 -7.54 0.32 5.61
C SER A 44 -8.85 -0.23 5.06
N TYR A 45 -9.26 -1.39 5.58
CA TYR A 45 -10.54 -2.00 5.27
C TYR A 45 -11.54 -1.64 6.37
N LYS A 46 -12.62 -0.98 5.98
CA LYS A 46 -13.68 -0.56 6.90
C LYS A 46 -15.03 -0.88 6.26
N ASP A 47 -15.80 -1.74 6.92
CA ASP A 47 -17.07 -2.25 6.39
C ASP A 47 -16.91 -2.86 4.99
N LYS A 48 -17.53 -2.25 3.96
CA LYS A 48 -17.40 -2.65 2.54
C LYS A 48 -16.49 -1.71 1.74
N GLU A 49 -15.80 -0.79 2.40
CA GLU A 49 -14.95 0.22 1.78
C GLU A 49 -13.47 -0.07 1.99
N ARG A 50 -12.68 0.32 0.99
CA ARG A 50 -11.22 0.30 1.03
C ARG A 50 -10.70 1.72 0.97
N LEU A 51 -10.16 2.19 2.09
CA LEU A 51 -9.51 3.48 2.20
C LEU A 51 -8.04 3.34 1.83
N VAL A 52 -7.46 4.37 1.19
CA VAL A 52 -6.05 4.40 0.77
C VAL A 52 -5.44 5.75 1.12
N GLY A 53 -4.18 5.78 1.53
CA GLY A 53 -3.45 7.03 1.78
C GLY A 53 -3.80 7.68 3.11
N VAL A 54 -4.03 9.00 3.10
CA VAL A 54 -4.31 9.79 4.33
C VAL A 54 -5.58 9.29 5.05
N PRO A 55 -6.71 9.03 4.37
CA PRO A 55 -7.89 8.44 5.01
C PRO A 55 -7.59 7.12 5.74
N ALA A 56 -6.80 6.22 5.13
CA ALA A 56 -6.41 4.96 5.75
C ALA A 56 -5.48 5.18 6.95
N LYS A 57 -4.50 6.10 6.83
CA LYS A 57 -3.59 6.47 7.94
C LYS A 57 -4.36 6.94 9.17
N ARG A 58 -5.45 7.68 9.00
CA ARG A 58 -6.31 8.13 10.11
C ARG A 58 -7.00 6.97 10.84
N GLN A 59 -7.23 5.84 10.17
CA GLN A 59 -7.84 4.66 10.76
C GLN A 59 -6.84 3.77 11.52
N ALA A 60 -5.53 3.97 11.37
CA ALA A 60 -4.52 3.05 11.91
C ALA A 60 -4.59 2.90 13.45
N VAL A 61 -5.04 3.93 14.16
CA VAL A 61 -5.18 3.90 15.63
C VAL A 61 -6.47 3.20 16.06
N THR A 62 -7.58 3.44 15.37
CA THR A 62 -8.92 2.94 15.76
C THR A 62 -9.30 1.62 15.11
N ASN A 63 -8.60 1.23 14.03
CA ASN A 63 -8.82 0.02 13.26
C ASN A 63 -7.47 -0.62 12.88
N PRO A 64 -6.60 -0.95 13.85
CA PRO A 64 -5.22 -1.38 13.60
C PRO A 64 -5.15 -2.73 12.87
N GLU A 65 -5.99 -3.70 13.25
CA GLU A 65 -5.97 -5.06 12.68
C GLU A 65 -6.37 -5.11 11.20
N LYS A 66 -7.13 -4.12 10.72
CA LYS A 66 -7.56 -4.02 9.32
C LYS A 66 -6.87 -2.88 8.55
N THR A 67 -5.84 -2.28 9.13
CA THR A 67 -5.07 -1.19 8.50
C THR A 67 -3.67 -1.67 8.18
N LEU A 68 -3.43 -1.98 6.92
CA LEU A 68 -2.18 -2.50 6.39
C LEU A 68 -1.22 -1.36 6.05
N TYR A 69 0.00 -1.43 6.62
CA TYR A 69 1.12 -0.53 6.36
C TYR A 69 2.43 -1.32 6.38
N SER A 70 3.52 -0.80 5.83
CA SER A 70 4.81 -1.53 5.71
C SER A 70 4.72 -2.84 4.91
N THR A 71 3.67 -3.03 4.10
CA THR A 71 3.41 -4.27 3.34
C THR A 71 4.54 -4.62 2.36
N LYS A 72 5.28 -3.62 1.87
CA LYS A 72 6.48 -3.81 1.04
C LYS A 72 7.59 -4.61 1.73
N ARG A 73 7.57 -4.75 3.06
CA ARG A 73 8.52 -5.59 3.80
C ARG A 73 8.22 -7.09 3.69
N PHE A 74 7.00 -7.45 3.28
CA PHE A 74 6.52 -8.83 3.15
C PHE A 74 6.43 -9.30 1.69
N ILE A 75 6.37 -8.37 0.74
CA ILE A 75 6.17 -8.68 -0.68
C ILE A 75 7.26 -9.64 -1.19
N GLY A 76 6.84 -10.75 -1.79
CA GLY A 76 7.75 -11.75 -2.37
C GLY A 76 8.55 -12.59 -1.37
N ARG A 77 8.28 -12.49 -0.06
CA ARG A 77 8.98 -13.27 0.98
C ARG A 77 8.15 -14.46 1.45
N LYS A 78 8.84 -15.50 1.94
CA LYS A 78 8.19 -16.63 2.61
C LYS A 78 7.73 -16.24 4.00
N PHE A 79 6.62 -16.82 4.46
CA PHE A 79 6.07 -16.55 5.79
C PHE A 79 7.10 -16.82 6.89
N ASP A 80 7.90 -17.86 6.73
CA ASP A 80 8.90 -18.27 7.71
C ASP A 80 10.11 -17.31 7.79
N GLU A 81 10.31 -16.43 6.80
CA GLU A 81 11.41 -15.47 6.71
C GLU A 81 11.09 -14.11 7.33
N VAL A 82 9.81 -13.83 7.65
CA VAL A 82 9.32 -12.49 8.04
C VAL A 82 8.86 -12.43 9.51
N LYS A 83 9.32 -13.37 10.35
CA LYS A 83 8.84 -13.52 11.73
C LYS A 83 9.06 -12.26 12.57
N ASP A 84 10.18 -11.58 12.37
CA ASP A 84 10.48 -10.33 13.06
C ASP A 84 9.52 -9.22 12.63
N GLU A 85 9.24 -9.07 11.32
CA GLU A 85 8.28 -8.08 10.85
C GLU A 85 6.85 -8.37 11.34
N ILE A 86 6.45 -9.64 11.42
CA ILE A 86 5.13 -10.04 11.95
C ILE A 86 4.92 -9.50 13.37
N GLN A 87 5.96 -9.49 14.22
CA GLN A 87 5.86 -8.97 15.59
C GLN A 87 5.70 -7.45 15.66
N THR A 88 6.00 -6.73 14.58
CA THR A 88 5.95 -5.25 14.54
C THR A 88 4.62 -4.69 14.04
N VAL A 89 3.68 -5.55 13.66
CA VAL A 89 2.42 -5.15 13.02
C VAL A 89 1.21 -5.74 13.73
N PRO A 90 0.09 -5.00 13.84
CA PRO A 90 -1.10 -5.45 14.55
C PRO A 90 -2.02 -6.31 13.70
N TYR A 91 -1.88 -6.27 12.37
CA TYR A 91 -2.73 -7.01 11.44
C TYR A 91 -2.23 -8.44 11.25
N LYS A 92 -3.16 -9.34 10.89
CA LYS A 92 -2.88 -10.77 10.78
C LYS A 92 -2.10 -11.09 9.50
N VAL A 93 -0.86 -11.52 9.66
CA VAL A 93 -0.05 -12.09 8.58
C VAL A 93 -0.24 -13.61 8.61
N VAL A 94 -0.45 -14.22 7.44
CA VAL A 94 -0.72 -15.65 7.30
C VAL A 94 0.18 -16.28 6.24
N LYS A 95 0.33 -17.61 6.30
CA LYS A 95 1.02 -18.40 5.29
C LYS A 95 0.03 -18.79 4.19
N ASP A 96 0.28 -18.36 2.95
CA ASP A 96 -0.55 -18.76 1.81
C ASP A 96 -0.30 -20.22 1.40
N SER A 97 -1.07 -20.73 0.43
CA SER A 97 -0.94 -22.11 -0.09
C SER A 97 0.43 -22.43 -0.69
N ASN A 98 1.21 -21.42 -1.07
CA ASN A 98 2.55 -21.53 -1.63
C ASN A 98 3.66 -21.24 -0.59
N GLY A 99 3.27 -21.06 0.68
CA GLY A 99 4.16 -20.73 1.79
C GLY A 99 4.63 -19.29 1.86
N ASN A 100 4.06 -18.38 1.05
CA ASN A 100 4.39 -16.96 1.08
C ASN A 100 3.70 -16.24 2.24
N ALA A 101 4.25 -15.09 2.62
CA ALA A 101 3.58 -14.19 3.55
C ALA A 101 2.39 -13.49 2.85
N GLY A 102 1.19 -13.69 3.38
CA GLY A 102 -0.04 -13.00 2.98
C GLY A 102 -0.67 -12.26 4.17
N PHE A 103 -1.76 -11.54 3.93
CA PHE A 103 -2.49 -10.80 4.97
C PHE A 103 -3.94 -11.28 5.00
N GLU A 104 -4.45 -11.61 6.18
CA GLU A 104 -5.85 -12.02 6.32
C GLU A 104 -6.70 -10.83 6.81
N ILE A 105 -7.76 -10.50 6.07
CA ILE A 105 -8.72 -9.47 6.40
C ILE A 105 -10.12 -10.04 6.25
N ASP A 106 -10.90 -10.06 7.33
CA ASP A 106 -12.29 -10.54 7.34
C ASP A 106 -12.46 -11.96 6.75
N GLY A 107 -11.54 -12.86 7.11
CA GLY A 107 -11.54 -14.26 6.67
C GLY A 107 -11.10 -14.46 5.22
N LYS A 108 -10.58 -13.42 4.55
CA LYS A 108 -10.01 -13.50 3.20
C LYS A 108 -8.51 -13.29 3.26
N THR A 109 -7.78 -14.15 2.56
CA THR A 109 -6.32 -14.06 2.36
C THR A 109 -6.02 -13.59 0.94
#